data_AF-A0A1N6LYB2-F1
#
_entry.id   AF-A0A1N6LYB2-F1
#
_cell.length_a   1.000
_cell.length_b   1.000
_cell.length_c   1.000
_cell.angle_alpha   90.00
_cell.angle_beta   90.00
_cell.angle_gamma   90.00
#
_symmetry.space_group_name_H-M   'P 1'
#
loop_
_entity.id
_entity.type
_entity.pdbx_description
1 polymer ?
#
loop_
_entity_poly.entity_id
_entity_poly.type
_entity_poly.pdbx_seq_one_letter_code
_entity_poly.pdbx_strand_id
1 'polypeptide(L)'
;MTSDNVNVVISVNRFDIEPTNFTINNVPKNTSIGRIKSDHFSNDIVSCNNIRFIYRGKILDESTQISKVESFDGMIKLIVFITKPPVIDINSGKNESRIWSTLGCITFIFLLWFYKLKFSDTFNWTANTIFYIATTLTLHTIITTAVRRNVS
;
A
#
# COMPACT_ATOMS: atom_id res chain seq x y z
N MET A 1 -35.77 -11.36 -25.81
CA MET A 1 -34.61 -11.26 -24.92
C MET A 1 -34.44 -9.79 -24.57
N THR A 2 -34.94 -9.37 -23.42
CA THR A 2 -34.85 -7.98 -22.95
C THR A 2 -33.39 -7.64 -22.70
N SER A 3 -32.87 -6.65 -23.41
CA SER A 3 -31.55 -6.09 -23.13
C SER A 3 -31.64 -5.39 -21.76
N ASP A 4 -31.23 -6.10 -20.72
CA ASP A 4 -31.10 -5.57 -19.37
C ASP A 4 -29.94 -4.56 -19.34
N ASN A 5 -30.24 -3.36 -19.84
CA ASN A 5 -29.35 -2.21 -19.82
C ASN A 5 -29.66 -1.38 -18.57
N VAL A 6 -28.62 -0.79 -17.99
CA VAL A 6 -28.71 0.02 -16.76
C VAL A 6 -27.94 1.31 -16.97
N ASN A 7 -28.43 2.41 -16.38
CA ASN A 7 -27.70 3.67 -16.39
C ASN A 7 -26.71 3.70 -15.22
N VAL A 8 -25.47 4.09 -15.50
CA VAL A 8 -24.38 4.14 -14.51
C VAL A 8 -23.97 5.59 -14.32
N VAL A 9 -24.24 6.15 -13.14
CA VAL A 9 -23.77 7.47 -12.73
C VAL A 9 -22.37 7.29 -12.13
N ILE A 10 -21.41 8.05 -12.63
CA ILE A 10 -20.03 8.03 -12.18
C ILE A 10 -19.66 9.37 -11.58
N SER A 11 -19.23 9.34 -10.32
CA SER A 11 -18.63 10.46 -9.61
C SER A 11 -17.12 10.30 -9.60
N VAL A 12 -16.40 11.14 -10.35
CA VAL A 12 -14.94 11.10 -10.45
C VAL A 12 -14.34 12.13 -9.52
N ASN A 13 -13.47 11.65 -8.64
CA ASN A 13 -12.62 12.48 -7.79
C ASN A 13 -11.16 12.32 -8.24
N ARG A 14 -10.61 13.38 -8.84
CA ARG A 14 -9.20 13.44 -9.25
C ARG A 14 -8.40 14.20 -8.19
N PHE A 15 -7.10 13.93 -8.12
CA PHE A 15 -6.22 14.57 -7.13
C PHE A 15 -5.90 16.04 -7.43
N ASP A 16 -6.11 16.48 -8.67
CA ASP A 16 -5.68 17.76 -9.23
C ASP A 16 -6.82 18.63 -9.76
N ILE A 17 -8.03 18.08 -9.87
CA ILE A 17 -9.19 18.74 -10.48
C ILE A 17 -10.39 18.60 -9.55
N GLU A 18 -11.30 19.56 -9.60
CA GLU A 18 -12.57 19.48 -8.89
C GLU A 18 -13.37 18.21 -9.25
N PRO A 19 -14.14 17.64 -8.31
CA PRO A 19 -14.94 16.46 -8.56
C PRO A 19 -15.95 16.67 -9.69
N THR A 20 -16.05 15.69 -10.59
CA THR A 20 -16.95 15.74 -11.74
C THR A 20 -17.90 14.56 -11.73
N ASN A 21 -19.13 14.76 -12.20
CA ASN A 21 -20.14 13.71 -12.31
C ASN A 21 -20.58 13.57 -13.76
N PHE A 22 -20.68 12.35 -14.26
CA PHE A 22 -21.29 12.07 -15.56
C PHE A 22 -22.09 10.77 -15.52
N THR A 23 -23.01 10.59 -16.47
CA THR A 23 -23.86 9.39 -16.55
C THR A 23 -23.57 8.65 -17.85
N ILE A 24 -23.33 7.35 -17.75
CA ILE A 24 -23.25 6.43 -18.88
C ILE A 24 -24.61 5.78 -19.05
N ASN A 25 -25.25 6.06 -20.17
CA ASN A 25 -26.59 5.54 -20.47
C ASN A 25 -26.50 4.16 -21.13
N ASN A 26 -27.48 3.31 -20.84
CA ASN A 26 -27.68 2.03 -21.50
C ASN A 26 -26.49 1.05 -21.42
N VAL A 27 -25.85 0.93 -20.25
CA VAL A 27 -24.75 -0.02 -20.04
C VAL A 27 -25.31 -1.44 -19.91
N PRO A 28 -24.88 -2.40 -20.75
CA PRO A 28 -25.29 -3.79 -20.61
C PRO A 28 -24.84 -4.36 -19.26
N LYS A 29 -25.70 -5.08 -18.54
CA LYS A 29 -25.35 -5.67 -17.23
C LYS A 29 -24.16 -6.64 -17.27
N ASN A 30 -23.86 -7.26 -18.40
CA ASN A 30 -22.68 -8.14 -18.56
C ASN A 30 -21.35 -7.38 -18.70
N THR A 31 -21.39 -6.05 -18.82
CA THR A 31 -20.21 -5.19 -18.91
C THR A 31 -19.40 -5.28 -17.63
N SER A 32 -18.09 -5.41 -17.75
CA SER A 32 -17.17 -5.39 -16.62
C SER A 32 -16.74 -3.96 -16.27
N ILE A 33 -16.39 -3.74 -15.01
CA ILE A 33 -15.80 -2.47 -14.56
C ILE A 33 -14.50 -2.16 -15.33
N GLY A 34 -13.70 -3.17 -15.66
CA GLY A 34 -12.50 -3.01 -16.48
C GLY A 34 -12.79 -2.41 -17.86
N ARG A 35 -13.92 -2.79 -18.48
CA ARG A 35 -14.35 -2.21 -19.77
C ARG A 35 -14.81 -0.76 -19.62
N ILE A 36 -15.55 -0.44 -18.57
CA ILE A 36 -15.94 0.96 -18.28
C ILE A 36 -14.68 1.81 -18.03
N LYS A 37 -13.69 1.25 -17.33
CA LYS A 37 -12.40 1.88 -17.09
C LYS A 37 -11.65 2.18 -18.38
N SER A 38 -11.54 1.21 -19.30
CA SER A 38 -10.86 1.42 -20.59
C SER A 38 -11.57 2.46 -21.47
N ASP A 39 -12.89 2.43 -21.49
CA ASP A 39 -13.69 3.23 -22.43
C ASP A 39 -13.77 4.71 -22.00
N HIS A 40 -13.79 5.00 -20.69
CA HIS A 40 -14.02 6.36 -20.17
C HIS A 40 -12.80 7.00 -19.49
N PHE A 41 -11.76 6.24 -19.15
CA PHE A 41 -10.60 6.73 -18.41
C PHE A 41 -9.27 6.49 -19.15
N SER A 42 -9.32 6.42 -20.49
CA SER A 42 -8.15 6.20 -21.34
C SER A 42 -7.01 7.20 -21.09
N ASN A 43 -7.30 8.48 -20.94
CA ASN A 43 -6.29 9.52 -20.65
C ASN A 43 -5.61 9.30 -19.29
N ASP A 44 -6.39 8.91 -18.29
CA ASP A 44 -5.90 8.62 -16.94
C ASP A 44 -5.05 7.33 -16.94
N ILE A 45 -5.40 6.34 -17.77
CA ILE A 45 -4.61 5.12 -18.00
C ILE A 45 -3.28 5.44 -18.69
N VAL A 46 -3.30 6.27 -19.75
CA VAL A 46 -2.08 6.71 -20.46
C VAL A 46 -1.14 7.48 -19.53
N SER A 47 -1.70 8.23 -18.58
CA SER A 47 -0.92 8.94 -17.55
C SER A 47 -0.44 8.04 -16.40
N CYS A 48 -0.64 6.71 -16.51
CA CYS A 48 -0.32 5.72 -15.48
C CYS A 48 -0.96 6.01 -14.11
N ASN A 49 -2.09 6.73 -14.08
CA ASN A 49 -2.77 7.05 -12.83
C ASN A 49 -3.39 5.78 -12.21
N ASN A 50 -3.45 5.73 -10.89
CA ASN A 50 -4.14 4.64 -10.20
C ASN A 50 -5.64 4.98 -10.12
N ILE A 51 -6.45 4.23 -10.87
CA ILE A 51 -7.89 4.42 -10.99
C ILE A 51 -8.59 3.30 -10.22
N ARG A 52 -9.39 3.68 -9.22
CA ARG A 52 -10.15 2.75 -8.37
C ARG A 52 -11.64 3.06 -8.45
N PHE A 53 -12.43 2.05 -8.77
CA PHE A 53 -13.89 2.12 -8.72
C PHE A 53 -14.36 1.67 -7.35
N ILE A 54 -15.26 2.45 -6.75
CA ILE A 54 -15.80 2.22 -5.42
C ILE A 54 -17.33 2.23 -5.51
N TYR A 55 -17.93 1.20 -4.91
CA TYR A 55 -19.37 1.08 -4.74
C TYR A 55 -19.67 0.75 -3.28
N ARG A 56 -20.47 1.58 -2.59
CA ARG A 56 -20.86 1.40 -1.18
C ARG A 56 -19.68 1.12 -0.24
N GLY A 57 -18.59 1.86 -0.42
CA GLY A 57 -17.37 1.71 0.38
C GLY A 57 -16.51 0.48 0.04
N LYS A 58 -16.90 -0.33 -0.95
CA LYS A 58 -16.10 -1.46 -1.45
C LYS A 58 -15.41 -1.08 -2.75
N ILE A 59 -14.13 -1.43 -2.87
CA ILE A 59 -13.38 -1.32 -4.12
C ILE A 59 -13.86 -2.45 -5.05
N LEU A 60 -14.19 -2.11 -6.29
CA LEU A 60 -14.60 -3.05 -7.31
C LEU A 60 -13.39 -3.50 -8.13
N ASP A 61 -13.24 -4.81 -8.30
CA ASP A 61 -12.25 -5.38 -9.20
C ASP A 61 -12.65 -5.18 -10.66
N GLU A 62 -11.66 -5.13 -11.56
CA GLU A 62 -11.89 -4.95 -13.00
C GLU A 62 -12.71 -6.08 -13.63
N SER A 63 -12.69 -7.28 -13.03
CA SER A 63 -13.50 -8.44 -13.43
C SER A 63 -14.95 -8.37 -12.95
N THR A 64 -15.29 -7.42 -12.08
CA THR A 64 -16.64 -7.26 -11.55
C THR A 64 -17.58 -6.85 -12.68
N GLN A 65 -18.68 -7.58 -12.84
CA GLN A 65 -19.72 -7.23 -13.80
C GLN A 65 -20.74 -6.27 -13.17
N ILE A 66 -21.31 -5.40 -13.99
CA ILE A 66 -22.39 -4.48 -13.60
C ILE A 66 -23.61 -5.24 -13.06
N SER A 67 -23.87 -6.46 -13.55
CA SER A 67 -24.91 -7.37 -13.04
C SER A 67 -24.77 -7.69 -11.55
N LYS A 68 -23.56 -7.66 -11.01
CA LYS A 68 -23.26 -7.93 -9.59
C LYS A 68 -23.38 -6.68 -8.71
N VAL A 69 -23.57 -5.52 -9.32
CA VAL A 69 -23.73 -4.25 -8.60
C VAL A 69 -25.22 -3.94 -8.52
N GLU A 70 -25.75 -3.87 -7.30
CA GLU A 70 -27.17 -3.57 -7.09
C GLU A 70 -27.52 -2.18 -7.66
N SER A 71 -28.55 -2.13 -8.51
CA SER A 71 -29.13 -0.87 -8.99
C SER A 71 -30.11 -0.30 -7.96
N PHE A 72 -30.01 1.00 -7.69
CA PHE A 72 -30.99 1.78 -6.93
C PHE A 72 -31.77 2.66 -7.89
N ASP A 73 -33.09 2.52 -7.91
CA ASP A 73 -33.97 3.30 -8.79
C ASP A 73 -33.61 3.17 -10.28
N GLY A 74 -33.28 1.94 -10.71
CA GLY A 74 -32.85 1.66 -12.09
C GLY A 74 -31.47 2.21 -12.47
N MET A 75 -30.72 2.76 -11.51
CA MET A 75 -29.40 3.36 -11.73
C MET A 75 -28.33 2.78 -10.80
N ILE A 76 -27.09 2.75 -11.26
CA ILE A 76 -25.93 2.37 -10.44
C ILE A 76 -25.08 3.62 -10.22
N LYS A 77 -24.74 3.92 -8.97
CA LYS A 77 -23.86 5.04 -8.61
C LYS A 77 -22.48 4.53 -8.23
N LEU A 78 -21.47 4.84 -9.04
CA LEU A 78 -20.07 4.47 -8.79
C LEU A 78 -19.26 5.73 -8.45
N ILE A 79 -18.34 5.59 -7.51
CA ILE A 79 -17.35 6.62 -7.21
C ILE A 79 -16.02 6.16 -7.77
N VAL A 80 -15.35 7.00 -8.55
CA VAL A 80 -14.04 6.71 -9.12
C VAL A 80 -13.03 7.63 -8.49
N PHE A 81 -12.03 7.06 -7.84
CA PHE A 81 -10.88 7.80 -7.35
C PHE A 81 -9.71 7.62 -8.30
N ILE A 82 -9.16 8.75 -8.76
CA ILE A 82 -7.98 8.79 -9.60
C ILE A 82 -6.88 9.45 -8.79
N THR A 83 -5.92 8.65 -8.35
CA THR A 83 -4.76 9.13 -7.60
C THR A 83 -3.54 9.18 -8.51
N LYS A 84 -2.55 10.01 -8.14
CA LYS A 84 -1.24 10.07 -8.79
C LYS A 84 -0.70 8.67 -9.06
N PRO A 85 0.09 8.48 -10.13
CA PRO A 85 0.78 7.23 -10.37
C PRO A 85 1.50 6.83 -9.09
N PRO A 86 1.50 5.54 -8.71
CA PRO A 86 2.37 5.10 -7.63
C PRO A 86 3.77 5.52 -8.02
N VAL A 87 4.35 6.48 -7.30
CA VAL A 87 5.77 6.77 -7.40
C VAL A 87 6.41 5.45 -7.00
N ILE A 88 6.91 4.71 -7.99
CA ILE A 88 7.84 3.63 -7.72
C ILE A 88 9.01 4.37 -7.12
N ASP A 89 9.07 4.39 -5.80
CA ASP A 89 10.15 5.01 -5.07
C ASP A 89 11.34 4.06 -5.24
N ILE A 90 11.97 4.11 -6.42
CA ILE A 90 13.17 3.33 -6.77
C ILE A 90 14.27 3.64 -5.74
N ASN A 91 14.17 4.78 -5.06
CA ASN A 91 14.98 5.18 -3.92
C ASN A 91 14.15 5.20 -2.62
N SER A 92 13.59 4.06 -2.20
CA SER A 92 13.01 3.96 -0.85
C SER A 92 14.13 4.13 0.22
N GLY A 93 14.46 5.38 0.55
CA GLY A 93 15.39 5.74 1.63
C GLY A 93 14.94 5.21 3.00
N LYS A 94 13.70 4.71 3.11
CA LYS A 94 13.20 3.95 4.27
C LYS A 94 13.96 2.64 4.51
N ASN A 95 14.38 1.92 3.47
CA ASN A 95 15.18 0.72 3.67
C ASN A 95 16.62 1.05 4.03
N GLU A 96 17.19 2.08 3.41
CA GLU A 96 18.57 2.48 3.65
C GLU A 96 18.78 3.04 5.07
N SER A 97 17.92 3.97 5.52
CA SER A 97 17.95 4.50 6.89
C SER A 97 17.81 3.40 7.96
N ARG A 98 16.98 2.39 7.72
CA ARG A 98 16.81 1.25 8.62
C ARG A 98 18.07 0.37 8.67
N ILE A 99 18.75 0.19 7.55
CA ILE A 99 20.03 -0.55 7.47
C ILE A 99 21.12 0.20 8.26
N TRP A 100 21.28 1.51 8.02
CA TRP A 100 22.27 2.34 8.73
C TRP A 100 21.99 2.41 10.23
N SER A 101 20.72 2.55 10.64
CA SER A 101 20.33 2.52 12.05
C SER A 101 20.65 1.18 12.71
N THR A 102 20.36 0.07 12.04
CA THR A 102 20.67 -1.28 12.55
C THR A 102 22.19 -1.47 12.66
N LEU A 103 22.96 -1.05 11.66
CA LEU A 103 24.42 -1.11 11.66
C LEU A 103 25.04 -0.27 12.79
N GLY A 104 24.49 0.91 13.05
CA GLY A 104 24.87 1.76 14.18
C GLY A 104 24.63 1.08 15.53
N CYS A 105 23.46 0.46 15.74
CA CYS A 105 23.17 -0.29 16.96
C CYS A 105 24.12 -1.48 17.17
N ILE A 106 24.43 -2.23 16.11
CA ILE A 106 25.37 -3.36 16.16
C ILE A 106 26.77 -2.86 16.57
N THR A 107 27.25 -1.79 15.92
CA THR A 107 28.56 -1.21 16.19
C THR A 107 28.66 -0.70 17.63
N PHE A 108 27.60 -0.05 18.11
CA PHE A 108 27.52 0.44 19.49
C PHE A 108 27.61 -0.69 20.50
N ILE A 109 26.85 -1.79 20.31
CA ILE A 109 26.93 -2.97 21.19
C ILE A 109 28.31 -3.63 21.14
N PHE A 110 28.94 -3.67 19.97
CA PHE A 110 30.29 -4.24 19.84
C PHE A 110 31.34 -3.41 20.59
N LEU A 111 31.29 -2.07 20.47
CA LEU A 111 32.14 -1.16 21.24
C LEU A 111 31.93 -1.30 22.74
N LEU A 112 30.66 -1.45 23.14
CA LEU A 112 30.25 -1.72 24.51
C LEU A 112 30.85 -3.05 25.02
N TRP A 113 30.93 -4.10 24.20
CA TRP A 113 31.57 -5.39 24.55
C TRP A 113 33.07 -5.22 24.70
N PHE A 114 33.70 -4.47 23.79
CA PHE A 114 35.12 -4.16 23.88
C PHE A 114 35.46 -3.38 25.15
N TYR A 115 34.60 -2.43 25.53
CA TYR A 115 34.74 -1.66 26.77
C TYR A 115 34.59 -2.54 28.01
N LYS A 116 33.58 -3.42 28.05
CA LYS A 116 33.40 -4.39 29.14
C LYS A 116 34.60 -5.33 29.30
N LEU A 117 35.15 -5.84 28.19
CA LEU A 117 36.32 -6.72 28.22
C LEU A 117 37.58 -6.01 28.73
N LYS A 118 37.71 -4.72 28.44
CA LYS A 118 38.85 -3.90 28.90
C LYS A 118 38.73 -3.46 30.36
N PHE A 119 37.51 -3.30 30.87
CA PHE A 119 37.21 -2.77 32.21
C PHE A 119 36.23 -3.67 32.97
N SER A 120 36.61 -4.94 33.18
CA SER A 120 35.74 -5.97 33.78
C SER A 120 35.20 -5.58 35.15
N ASP A 121 35.99 -4.85 35.94
CA ASP A 121 35.71 -4.57 37.34
C ASP A 121 34.81 -3.35 37.54
N THR A 122 34.51 -2.61 36.47
CA THR A 122 33.72 -1.37 36.53
C THR A 122 32.21 -1.61 36.36
N PHE A 123 31.82 -2.80 35.91
CA PHE A 123 30.41 -3.11 35.62
C PHE A 123 29.68 -3.73 36.82
N ASN A 124 28.84 -2.92 37.46
CA ASN A 124 27.86 -3.41 38.44
C ASN A 124 26.91 -4.46 37.83
N TRP A 125 26.35 -5.33 38.67
CA TRP A 125 25.45 -6.42 38.25
C TRP A 125 24.24 -5.94 37.44
N THR A 126 23.68 -4.78 37.77
CA THR A 126 22.58 -4.14 37.03
C THR A 126 22.99 -3.73 35.61
N ALA A 127 24.18 -3.11 35.47
CA ALA A 127 24.73 -2.73 34.18
C ALA A 127 25.02 -3.96 33.31
N ASN A 128 25.55 -5.03 33.90
CA ASN A 128 25.75 -6.31 33.21
C ASN A 128 24.43 -6.91 32.71
N THR A 129 23.37 -6.89 33.52
CA THR A 129 22.06 -7.44 33.13
C THR A 129 21.46 -6.67 31.95
N ILE A 130 21.44 -5.34 32.01
CA ILE A 130 20.94 -4.48 30.93
C ILE A 130 21.72 -4.74 29.63
N PHE A 131 23.03 -4.94 29.75
CA PHE A 131 23.92 -5.18 28.63
C PHE A 131 23.66 -6.51 27.91
N TYR A 132 23.40 -7.59 28.65
CA TYR A 132 22.99 -8.87 28.07
C TYR A 132 21.61 -8.78 27.41
N ILE A 133 20.66 -8.06 28.00
CA ILE A 133 19.35 -7.81 27.40
C ILE A 133 19.48 -7.04 26.08
N ALA A 134 20.28 -5.96 26.05
CA ALA A 134 20.52 -5.21 24.83
C ALA A 134 21.15 -6.09 23.72
N THR A 135 22.14 -6.91 24.08
CA THR A 135 22.82 -7.82 23.14
C THR A 135 21.85 -8.84 22.54
N THR A 136 20.98 -9.44 23.36
CA THR A 136 20.00 -10.43 22.90
C THR A 136 18.93 -9.83 21.99
N LEU A 137 18.43 -8.63 22.30
CA LEU A 137 17.48 -7.91 21.45
C LEU A 137 18.09 -7.54 20.09
N THR A 138 19.34 -7.09 20.07
CA THR A 138 20.02 -6.78 18.82
C THR A 138 20.30 -8.03 17.99
N LEU A 139 20.72 -9.14 18.61
CA LEU A 139 20.89 -10.41 17.91
C LEU A 139 19.57 -10.92 17.31
N HIS A 140 18.47 -10.85 18.06
CA HIS A 140 17.14 -11.19 17.56
C HIS A 140 16.75 -10.34 16.34
N THR A 141 17.07 -9.05 16.37
CA THR A 141 16.79 -8.12 15.27
C THR A 141 17.60 -8.48 14.01
N ILE A 142 18.87 -8.85 14.16
CA ILE A 142 19.72 -9.33 13.05
C ILE A 142 19.13 -10.59 12.43
N ILE A 143 18.82 -11.60 13.25
CA ILE A 143 18.29 -12.89 12.78
C ILE A 143 16.98 -12.70 12.04
N THR A 144 16.05 -11.92 12.61
CA THR A 144 14.75 -11.65 11.99
C THR A 144 14.91 -10.93 10.64
N THR A 145 15.87 -9.99 10.55
CA THR A 145 16.16 -9.27 9.30
C THR A 145 16.79 -10.19 8.25
N ALA A 146 17.70 -11.08 8.66
CA ALA A 146 18.34 -12.05 7.77
C ALA A 146 17.32 -13.08 7.22
N VAL A 147 16.47 -13.65 8.08
CA VAL A 147 15.41 -14.58 7.67
C VAL A 147 14.44 -13.91 6.72
N ARG A 148 14.01 -12.67 7.01
CA ARG A 148 13.09 -11.92 6.13
C ARG A 148 13.68 -11.61 4.76
N ARG A 149 15.00 -11.41 4.65
CA ARG A 149 15.69 -11.18 3.37
C ARG A 149 15.85 -12.45 2.53
N ASN A 150 15.99 -13.62 3.15
CA ASN A 150 16.11 -14.89 2.43
C ASN A 150 14.77 -15.43 1.90
N VAL A 151 13.65 -14.88 2.39
CA VAL A 151 12.29 -15.30 2.00
C VAL A 151 11.68 -14.37 0.92
N SER A 152 12.36 -13.27 0.56
CA SER A 152 11.97 -12.35 -0.53
C SER A 152 12.80 -12.57 -1.77
#